data_AF-A0A8W8NRD9-F1
#
_entry.id   AF-A0A8W8NRD9-F1
#
_cell.length_a   1.000
_cell.length_b   1.000
_cell.length_c   1.000
_cell.angle_alpha   90.00
_cell.angle_beta   90.00
_cell.angle_gamma   90.00
#
_symmetry.space_group_name_H-M   'P 1'
#
loop_
_entity.id
_entity.type
_entity.pdbx_description
1 polymer ?
#
loop_
_entity_poly.entity_id
_entity_poly.type
_entity_poly.pdbx_seq_one_letter_code
_entity_poly.pdbx_strand_id
1 'polypeptide(L)'
;PIHNHPNSHCFMKTLEGVVHEELYKKPDMTSCQCSCGCKMKKIDDRDYAIDNVALITDKDGVHRVGNRSHVDKAVTLHLYSPPFTTCHKYDDDTSKETEVPMGFDQDFSGRCCGTSCCS
;
A
#
# COMPACT_ATOMS: atom_id res chain seq x y z
N PRO A 1 4.65 6.38 0.89
CA PRO A 1 4.74 6.36 2.37
C PRO A 1 4.83 4.91 2.86
N ILE A 2 5.27 4.67 4.11
CA ILE A 2 5.09 3.36 4.74
C ILE A 2 3.64 3.28 5.25
N HIS A 3 2.89 2.22 4.91
CA HIS A 3 1.45 2.13 5.22
C HIS A 3 0.94 0.69 5.36
N ASN A 4 -0.24 0.55 5.98
CA ASN A 4 -0.94 -0.73 6.18
C ASN A 4 -2.17 -0.91 5.26
N HIS A 5 -2.86 -2.05 5.40
CA HIS A 5 -4.07 -2.44 4.67
C HIS A 5 -5.13 -2.94 5.67
N PRO A 6 -5.95 -2.06 6.28
CA PRO A 6 -6.75 -2.36 7.46
C PRO A 6 -7.62 -3.62 7.32
N ASN A 7 -7.11 -4.73 7.86
CA ASN A 7 -7.71 -6.07 7.79
C ASN A 7 -8.15 -6.48 6.38
N SER A 8 -7.38 -6.09 5.36
CA SER A 8 -7.64 -6.39 3.96
C SER A 8 -6.51 -7.19 3.32
N HIS A 9 -6.87 -7.99 2.33
CA HIS A 9 -5.91 -8.58 1.41
C HIS A 9 -5.60 -7.56 0.31
N CYS A 10 -4.34 -7.16 0.18
CA CYS A 10 -3.86 -6.33 -0.92
C CYS A 10 -3.11 -7.19 -1.92
N PHE A 11 -3.65 -7.31 -3.13
CA PHE A 11 -2.96 -7.88 -4.28
C PHE A 11 -2.45 -6.74 -5.15
N MET A 12 -1.18 -6.76 -5.52
CA MET A 12 -0.56 -5.79 -6.42
C MET A 12 0.05 -6.52 -7.61
N LYS A 13 -0.41 -6.23 -8.83
CA LYS A 13 0.19 -6.73 -10.07
C LYS A 13 0.89 -5.59 -10.81
N THR A 14 2.14 -5.78 -11.21
CA THR A 14 2.83 -4.83 -12.11
C THR A 14 2.32 -4.99 -13.54
N LEU A 15 1.79 -3.90 -14.11
CA LEU A 15 1.30 -3.83 -15.49
C LEU A 15 2.31 -3.20 -16.45
N GLU A 16 3.12 -2.27 -15.97
CA GLU A 16 4.14 -1.56 -16.74
C GLU A 16 5.33 -1.22 -15.84
N GLY A 17 6.54 -1.24 -16.40
CA GLY A 17 7.78 -0.89 -15.70
C GLY A 17 8.20 -1.89 -14.64
N VAL A 18 8.90 -1.40 -13.62
CA VAL A 18 9.34 -2.17 -12.45
C VAL A 18 8.96 -1.39 -11.20
N VAL A 19 8.37 -2.08 -10.24
CA VAL A 19 7.95 -1.50 -8.96
C VAL A 19 8.76 -2.07 -7.83
N HIS A 20 9.22 -1.19 -6.94
CA HIS A 20 9.98 -1.55 -5.77
C HIS A 20 9.10 -1.54 -4.52
N GLU A 21 9.13 -2.63 -3.77
CA GLU A 21 8.50 -2.76 -2.46
C GLU A 21 9.57 -2.87 -1.37
N GLU A 22 9.41 -2.08 -0.32
CA GLU A 22 10.13 -2.24 0.94
C GLU A 22 9.15 -2.68 2.03
N LEU A 23 9.40 -3.84 2.63
CA LEU A 23 8.59 -4.36 3.73
C LEU A 23 9.21 -3.98 5.08
N TYR A 24 8.37 -3.54 6.01
CA TYR A 24 8.75 -3.10 7.34
C TYR A 24 7.97 -3.88 8.39
N LYS A 25 8.62 -4.14 9.52
CA LYS A 25 7.95 -4.68 10.71
C LYS A 25 6.95 -3.64 11.22
N LYS A 26 5.70 -4.03 11.44
CA LYS A 26 4.69 -3.17 12.06
C LYS A 26 5.17 -2.75 13.46
N PRO A 27 5.17 -1.44 13.79
CA PRO A 27 5.71 -0.96 15.04
C PRO A 27 4.81 -1.38 16.22
N ASP A 28 5.43 -1.75 17.33
CA ASP A 28 4.73 -1.96 18.59
C ASP A 28 4.73 -0.66 19.38
N MET A 29 3.59 0.06 19.31
CA MET A 29 3.43 1.37 19.93
C MET A 29 3.53 1.35 21.46
N THR A 30 3.40 0.18 22.10
CA THR A 30 3.62 0.08 23.56
C THR A 30 5.11 0.12 23.92
N SER A 31 5.95 -0.47 23.08
CA SER A 31 7.42 -0.44 23.25
C SER A 31 8.07 0.88 22.80
N CYS A 32 7.37 1.65 21.95
CA CYS A 32 7.88 2.89 21.36
C CYS A 32 7.68 4.15 22.24
N GLN A 33 7.31 3.98 23.51
CA GLN A 33 7.14 5.09 24.46
C GLN A 33 8.48 5.63 25.01
N CYS A 34 9.58 4.91 24.80
CA CYS A 34 10.92 5.36 25.15
C CYS A 34 11.53 6.11 23.96
N SER A 35 11.92 7.36 24.17
CA SER A 35 12.42 8.35 23.21
C SER A 35 13.76 8.02 22.53
N CYS A 36 14.15 6.75 22.46
CA CYS A 36 15.35 6.28 21.78
C CYS A 36 15.04 5.09 20.85
N GLY A 37 15.03 5.34 19.53
CA GLY A 37 15.20 4.27 18.54
C GLY A 37 13.93 3.68 17.89
N CYS A 38 12.81 4.39 17.88
CA CYS A 38 11.56 3.94 17.26
C CYS A 38 11.55 4.12 15.73
N LYS A 39 12.67 3.91 15.05
CA LYS A 39 12.73 4.00 13.58
C LYS A 39 12.07 2.76 12.97
N MET A 40 11.35 2.94 11.87
CA MET A 40 10.75 1.84 11.12
C MET A 40 11.83 0.84 10.70
N LYS A 41 11.64 -0.43 11.06
CA LYS A 41 12.60 -1.49 10.78
C LYS A 41 12.24 -2.20 9.48
N LYS A 42 13.00 -1.94 8.42
CA LYS A 42 12.93 -2.69 7.16
C LYS A 42 13.30 -4.15 7.42
N ILE A 43 12.51 -5.07 6.88
CA ILE A 43 12.68 -6.52 7.03
C ILE A 43 12.89 -7.24 5.70
N ASP A 44 12.44 -6.66 4.59
CA ASP A 44 12.69 -7.18 3.25
C ASP A 44 12.58 -6.07 2.19
N ASP A 45 13.08 -6.33 0.99
CA ASP A 45 12.71 -5.59 -0.20
C ASP A 45 12.77 -6.42 -1.48
N ARG A 46 11.97 -6.02 -2.47
CA ARG A 46 11.86 -6.73 -3.74
C ARG A 46 11.46 -5.81 -4.87
N ASP A 47 11.98 -6.11 -6.06
CA ASP A 47 11.52 -5.55 -7.32
C ASP A 47 10.54 -6.50 -8.00
N TYR A 48 9.42 -5.96 -8.49
CA TYR A 48 8.39 -6.67 -9.23
C TYR A 48 8.36 -6.19 -10.68
N ALA A 49 8.83 -7.04 -11.60
CA ALA A 49 8.76 -6.80 -13.03
C ALA A 49 7.33 -6.98 -13.55
N ILE A 50 7.09 -6.60 -14.81
CA ILE A 50 5.82 -6.79 -15.50
C ILE A 50 5.31 -8.23 -15.30
N ASP A 51 4.01 -8.35 -15.06
CA ASP A 51 3.27 -9.57 -14.75
C ASP A 51 3.59 -10.26 -13.40
N ASN A 52 4.53 -9.75 -12.62
CA ASN A 52 4.70 -10.22 -11.24
C ASN A 52 3.53 -9.76 -10.36
N VAL A 53 3.18 -10.59 -9.37
CA VAL A 53 2.10 -10.35 -8.41
C VAL A 53 2.65 -10.44 -6.99
N ALA A 54 2.34 -9.44 -6.18
CA ALA A 54 2.57 -9.40 -4.74
C ALA A 54 1.24 -9.56 -3.98
N LEU A 55 1.32 -10.15 -2.78
CA LEU A 55 0.24 -10.21 -1.81
C LEU A 55 0.78 -9.74 -0.46
N ILE A 56 0.07 -8.82 0.18
CA ILE A 56 0.35 -8.39 1.55
C ILE A 56 -0.94 -8.32 2.36
N THR A 57 -0.83 -8.69 3.63
CA THR A 57 -1.83 -8.46 4.68
C THR A 57 -1.17 -7.81 5.88
N ASP A 58 -1.97 -7.25 6.79
CA ASP A 58 -1.47 -6.67 8.05
C ASP A 58 -0.73 -7.67 8.96
N LYS A 59 -0.79 -8.98 8.67
CA LYS A 59 -0.03 -10.02 9.38
C LYS A 59 1.42 -10.09 8.91
N ASP A 60 1.69 -9.70 7.67
CA ASP A 60 3.02 -9.76 7.05
C ASP A 60 3.88 -8.55 7.46
N GLY A 61 3.23 -7.39 7.64
CA GLY A 61 3.88 -6.16 8.03
C GLY A 61 3.19 -4.94 7.43
N VAL A 62 3.97 -3.88 7.23
CA VAL A 62 3.57 -2.65 6.53
C VAL A 62 4.60 -2.33 5.47
N HIS A 63 4.23 -1.67 4.38
CA HIS A 63 5.16 -1.53 3.26
C HIS A 63 5.21 -0.13 2.67
N ARG A 64 6.26 0.12 1.90
CA ARG A 64 6.39 1.25 1.00
C ARG A 64 6.53 0.71 -0.40
N VAL A 65 5.68 1.18 -1.30
CA VAL A 65 5.74 0.87 -2.73
C VAL A 65 6.13 2.13 -3.49
N GLY A 66 7.04 2.01 -4.45
CA GLY A 66 7.47 3.13 -5.26
C GLY A 66 8.17 2.71 -6.55
N ASN A 67 8.32 3.68 -7.45
CA ASN A 67 9.11 3.53 -8.66
C ASN A 67 10.51 4.08 -8.42
N ARG A 68 11.55 3.25 -8.56
CA ARG A 68 12.96 3.68 -8.47
C ARG A 68 13.48 4.31 -9.76
N SER A 69 12.81 4.08 -10.89
CA SER A 69 13.21 4.69 -12.16
C SER A 69 12.93 6.19 -12.14
N HIS A 70 13.92 6.97 -12.55
CA HIS A 70 13.81 8.41 -12.73
C HIS A 70 13.36 8.81 -14.14
N VAL A 71 13.20 7.84 -15.03
CA VAL A 71 12.92 8.06 -16.46
C VAL A 71 11.70 7.28 -16.94
N ASP A 72 11.54 6.03 -16.49
CA ASP A 72 10.45 5.16 -16.90
C ASP A 72 9.29 5.25 -15.92
N LYS A 73 8.08 5.10 -16.44
CA LYS A 73 6.87 4.97 -15.62
C LYS A 73 6.73 3.55 -15.10
N ALA A 74 5.93 3.41 -14.05
CA ALA A 74 5.47 2.13 -13.57
C ALA A 74 3.96 2.22 -13.29
N VAL A 75 3.23 1.15 -13.61
CA VAL A 75 1.78 1.06 -13.41
C VAL A 75 1.46 -0.25 -12.71
N THR A 76 0.63 -0.18 -11.67
CA THR A 76 0.18 -1.36 -10.93
C THR A 76 -1.34 -1.45 -10.91
N LEU A 77 -1.85 -2.68 -10.87
CA LEU A 77 -3.23 -2.98 -10.53
C LEU A 77 -3.29 -3.42 -9.07
N HIS A 78 -4.11 -2.75 -8.27
CA HIS A 78 -4.37 -3.13 -6.89
C HIS A 78 -5.79 -3.69 -6.73
N LEU A 79 -5.91 -4.78 -5.98
CA LEU A 79 -7.18 -5.34 -5.53
C LEU A 79 -7.17 -5.46 -4.01
N TYR A 80 -8.17 -4.84 -3.37
CA TYR A 80 -8.35 -4.88 -1.92
C TYR A 80 -9.61 -5.66 -1.55
N SER A 81 -9.51 -6.59 -0.60
CA SER A 81 -10.63 -7.40 -0.14
C SER A 81 -10.55 -7.70 1.36
N PRO A 82 -11.51 -7.22 2.19
CA PRO A 82 -12.58 -6.28 1.85
C PRO A 82 -12.03 -4.88 1.45
N PRO A 83 -12.82 -4.06 0.75
CA PRO A 83 -12.43 -2.67 0.47
C PRO A 83 -12.37 -1.84 1.76
N PHE A 84 -11.54 -0.81 1.75
CA PHE A 84 -11.40 0.16 2.85
C PHE A 84 -11.22 1.58 2.28
N THR A 85 -11.51 2.60 3.10
CA THR A 85 -11.43 4.02 2.71
C THR A 85 -10.45 4.83 3.54
N THR A 86 -9.91 4.27 4.62
CA THR A 86 -8.82 4.86 5.41
C THR A 86 -7.71 3.84 5.57
N CYS A 87 -6.47 4.31 5.73
CA CYS A 87 -5.34 3.49 6.15
C CYS A 87 -4.47 4.29 7.10
N HIS A 88 -3.45 3.65 7.66
CA HIS A 88 -2.47 4.31 8.49
C HIS A 88 -1.14 4.45 7.75
N LYS A 89 -0.57 5.65 7.80
CA LYS A 89 0.83 5.91 7.42
C LYS A 89 1.71 5.91 8.65
N TYR A 90 2.96 5.48 8.48
CA TYR A 90 3.98 5.46 9.52
C TYR A 90 5.13 6.38 9.13
N ASP A 91 5.54 7.20 10.09
CA ASP A 91 6.75 8.03 9.97
C ASP A 91 8.00 7.15 10.06
N ASP A 92 8.96 7.39 9.15
CA ASP A 92 10.17 6.59 9.03
C ASP A 92 11.01 6.56 10.31
N ASP A 93 11.19 7.70 10.96
CA ASP A 93 12.16 7.88 12.04
C ASP A 93 11.54 7.67 13.42
N THR A 94 10.24 7.94 13.55
CA THR A 94 9.53 7.88 14.83
C THR A 94 8.55 6.73 14.94
N SER A 95 8.27 6.01 13.84
CA SER A 95 7.19 5.01 13.73
C SER A 95 5.80 5.56 14.04
N LYS A 96 5.67 6.89 14.19
CA LYS A 96 4.39 7.52 14.54
C LYS A 96 3.37 7.21 13.46
N GLU A 97 2.27 6.62 13.91
CA GLU A 97 1.14 6.28 13.06
C GLU A 97 0.22 7.50 12.87
N THR A 98 -0.32 7.68 11.67
CA THR A 98 -1.35 8.68 11.38
C THR A 98 -2.38 8.06 10.45
N GLU A 99 -3.64 8.04 10.85
CA GLU A 99 -4.74 7.65 9.98
C GLU A 99 -4.92 8.69 8.86
N VAL A 100 -5.13 8.21 7.64
CA VAL A 100 -5.32 9.04 6.44
C VAL A 100 -6.46 8.48 5.60
N PRO A 101 -7.31 9.35 5.02
CA PRO A 101 -8.29 8.93 4.04
C PRO A 101 -7.62 8.57 2.72
N MET A 102 -8.10 7.51 2.08
CA MET A 102 -7.75 7.16 0.71
C MET A 102 -8.69 7.87 -0.27
N GLY A 103 -8.15 8.33 -1.38
CA GLY A 103 -8.91 8.99 -2.43
C GLY A 103 -8.67 8.34 -3.79
N PHE A 104 -9.56 8.62 -4.74
CA PHE A 104 -9.39 8.26 -6.14
C PHE A 104 -9.08 9.51 -6.95
N ASP A 105 -8.04 9.45 -7.77
CA ASP A 105 -7.76 10.53 -8.74
C ASP A 105 -8.88 10.60 -9.80
N GLN A 106 -9.48 9.46 -10.14
CA GLN A 106 -10.65 9.33 -11.01
C GLN A 106 -11.53 8.18 -10.49
N ASP A 107 -12.83 8.41 -10.36
CA ASP A 107 -13.81 7.39 -9.97
C ASP A 107 -14.83 7.16 -11.10
N PHE A 108 -15.09 5.89 -11.39
CA PHE A 108 -16.00 5.42 -12.44
C PHE A 108 -17.27 4.76 -11.88
N SER A 109 -17.43 4.70 -10.56
CA SER A 109 -18.59 4.11 -9.88
C SER A 109 -19.95 4.69 -10.34
N GLY A 110 -19.97 5.98 -10.71
CA GLY A 110 -21.15 6.69 -11.23
C GLY A 110 -21.40 6.55 -12.73
N ARG A 111 -20.55 5.83 -13.49
CA ARG A 111 -20.73 5.64 -14.94
C ARG A 111 -21.58 4.40 -15.23
N CYS A 112 -22.83 4.39 -14.76
CA CYS A 112 -23.82 3.49 -15.32
C CYS A 112 -24.15 3.98 -16.73
N CYS A 113 -23.93 3.15 -17.76
CA CYS A 113 -24.51 3.38 -19.08
C CYS A 113 -26.02 3.52 -18.91
N GLY A 114 -26.57 4.69 -19.26
CA GLY A 114 -27.99 5.01 -19.18
C GLY A 114 -28.86 4.28 -20.21
N THR A 115 -28.56 3.02 -20.52
CA THR A 115 -29.37 2.23 -21.45
C THR A 115 -29.33 0.76 -21.07
N SER A 116 -30.51 0.26 -20.67
CA SER A 116 -30.93 -1.14 -20.53
C SER A 116 -30.17 -2.04 -19.55
N CYS A 117 -30.55 -1.98 -18.26
CA CYS A 117 -30.55 -3.15 -17.37
C CYS A 117 -31.85 -3.17 -16.56
N CYS A 118 -32.98 -3.18 -17.26
CA CYS A 118 -34.27 -3.63 -16.73
C CYS A 118 -34.86 -4.59 -17.77
N SER A 119 -34.84 -5.89 -17.47
CA SER A 119 -35.69 -6.91 -18.08
C SER A 119 -35.95 -7.96 -17.00
#